data_AF-A0A2E7LHQ4-F1
#
_entry.id   AF-A0A2E7LHQ4-F1
#
_cell.length_a   1.000
_cell.length_b   1.000
_cell.length_c   1.000
_cell.angle_alpha   90.00
_cell.angle_beta   90.00
_cell.angle_gamma   90.00
#
_symmetry.space_group_name_H-M   'P 1'
#
loop_
_entity.id
_entity.type
_entity.pdbx_description
1 polymer ?
#
loop_
_entity_poly.entity_id
_entity_poly.type
_entity_poly.pdbx_seq_one_letter_code
_entity_poly.pdbx_strand_id
1 'polypeptide(L)' 'QRGVIVRPLGNYGMNEHLRVTVGLPDENERFLEALSQIS' A
#
# COMPACT_ATOMS: atom_id res chain seq x y z
N GLN A 1 1.55 7.72 -10.10
CA GLN A 1 2.12 6.91 -8.99
C GLN A 1 1.80 7.61 -7.68
N ARG A 2 0.94 7.05 -6.82
CA ARG A 2 0.32 7.74 -5.67
C ARG A 2 1.26 7.95 -4.46
N GLY A 3 2.58 8.05 -4.68
CA GLY A 3 3.58 8.24 -3.61
C GLY A 3 3.83 7.02 -2.71
N VAL A 4 3.19 5.89 -2.97
CA VAL A 4 3.29 4.69 -2.12
C VAL A 4 4.24 3.69 -2.75
N ILE A 5 5.32 3.35 -2.04
CA ILE A 5 6.25 2.30 -2.43
C ILE A 5 5.66 0.95 -2.00
N VAL A 6 4.98 0.26 -2.92
CA VAL A 6 4.47 -1.10 -2.69
C VAL A 6 5.53 -2.13 -3.06
N ARG A 7 5.73 -3.13 -2.19
CA ARG A 7 6.53 -4.32 -2.51
C ARG A 7 5.62 -5.55 -2.58
N PRO A 8 5.46 -6.18 -3.75
CA PRO A 8 4.69 -7.40 -3.86
C PRO A 8 5.41 -8.54 -3.12
N LEU A 9 4.67 -9.31 -2.33
CA LEU A 9 5.18 -10.44 -1.55
C LEU A 9 4.89 -11.80 -2.21
N GLY A 10 4.60 -11.83 -3.51
CA GLY A 10 4.26 -13.07 -4.23
C GLY A 10 5.29 -14.19 -4.05
N ASN A 11 6.59 -13.85 -3.95
CA ASN A 11 7.66 -14.82 -3.69
C ASN A 11 7.59 -15.51 -2.30
N TYR A 12 6.79 -15.00 -1.36
CA TYR A 12 6.57 -15.59 -0.04
C TYR A 12 5.25 -16.39 0.04
N GLY A 13 4.60 -16.67 -1.09
CA GLY A 13 3.29 -17.36 -1.11
C GLY A 13 2.12 -16.45 -0.74
N MET A 14 2.35 -15.14 -0.60
CA MET A 14 1.34 -14.15 -0.26
C MET A 14 0.94 -13.34 -1.51
N ASN A 15 0.39 -14.02 -2.50
CA ASN A 15 0.12 -13.44 -3.83
C ASN A 15 -0.88 -12.27 -3.82
N GLU A 16 -1.76 -12.22 -2.83
CA GLU A 16 -2.75 -11.14 -2.67
C GLU A 16 -2.32 -10.09 -1.64
N HIS A 17 -1.09 -10.17 -1.11
CA HIS A 17 -0.61 -9.26 -0.07
C HIS A 17 0.45 -8.31 -0.61
N LEU A 18 0.30 -7.04 -0.22
CA LEU A 18 1.26 -5.98 -0.52
C LEU A 18 1.89 -5.51 0.78
N ARG A 19 3.22 -5.39 0.81
CA ARG A 19 3.90 -4.69 1.89
C ARG A 19 3.95 -3.21 1.57
N VAL A 20 3.48 -2.39 2.50
CA VAL A 20 3.59 -0.93 2.44
C VAL A 20 4.41 -0.41 3.60
N THR A 21 5.16 0.67 3.37
CA THR A 21 5.90 1.36 4.43
C THR A 21 5.00 2.42 5.03
N VAL A 22 4.85 2.41 6.36
CA VAL A 22 4.10 3.43 7.10
C VAL A 22 4.97 4.69 7.20
N GLY A 23 4.46 5.79 6.66
CA GLY A 23 5.12 7.09 6.66
C GLY A 23 4.51 8.03 7.70
N LEU A 24 4.56 9.33 7.41
CA LEU A 24 3.89 10.36 8.21
C LEU A 24 2.36 10.15 8.19
N PRO A 25 1.63 10.68 9.20
CA PRO A 25 0.17 10.56 9.27
C PRO A 25 -0.53 11.00 7.97
N ASP A 26 -0.13 12.15 7.40
CA ASP A 26 -0.69 12.66 6.14
C ASP A 26 -0.46 11.74 4.94
N GLU A 27 0.68 11.05 4.90
CA GLU A 27 1.01 10.08 3.84
C GLU A 27 0.16 8.82 3.98
N ASN A 28 -0.09 8.39 5.23
CA ASN A 28 -0.94 7.23 5.52
C ASN A 28 -2.41 7.53 5.20
N GLU A 29 -2.91 8.73 5.49
CA GLU A 29 -4.28 9.14 5.11
C GLU A 29 -4.48 9.09 3.59
N ARG A 30 -3.56 9.65 2.81
CA ARG A 30 -3.60 9.57 1.34
C ARG A 30 -3.57 8.13 0.83
N PHE A 31 -2.82 7.25 1.49
CA PHE A 31 -2.78 5.83 1.15
C PHE A 31 -4.12 5.14 1.42
N LEU A 32 -4.77 5.43 2.55
CA LEU A 32 -6.08 4.88 2.90
C LEU A 32 -7.18 5.40 1.97
N GLU A 33 -7.17 6.68 1.61
CA GLU A 33 -8.06 7.25 0.58
C GLU A 33 -7.87 6.58 -0.79
N ALA A 34 -6.61 6.36 -1.17
CA ALA A 34 -6.29 5.67 -2.41
C ALA A 34 -6.80 4.22 -2.42
N LEU A 35 -6.73 3.52 -1.28
CA LEU A 35 -7.24 2.17 -1.11
C LEU A 35 -8.78 2.12 -1.17
N SER A 36 -9.46 3.05 -0.52
CA SER A 36 -10.94 3.07 -0.50
C SER A 36 -11.55 3.27 -1.88
N GLN A 37 -10.88 3.96 -2.80
CA GLN A 37 -11.34 4.13 -4.18
C GLN A 37 -11.19 2.88 -5.08
N ILE A 38 -10.46 1.86 -4.64
CA ILE A 38 -10.24 0.62 -5.41
C ILE A 38 -11.15 -0.51 -4.89
N SER A 39 -11.83 -0.30 -3.76
CA SER A 39 -12.74 -1.27 -3.14
C SER A 39 -14.13 -1.29 -3.76
#